data_AF-A0A646HGP0-F1
#
_entry.id   AF-A0A646HGP0-F1
#
_cell.length_a   1.000
_cell.length_b   1.000
_cell.length_c   1.000
_cell.angle_alpha   90.00
_cell.angle_beta   90.00
_cell.angle_gamma   90.00
#
_symmetry.space_group_name_H-M   'P 1'
#
loop_
_entity.id
_entity.type
_entity.pdbx_description
1 polymer ?
#
loop_
_entity_poly.entity_id
_entity_poly.type
_entity_poly.pdbx_seq_one_letter_code
_entity_poly.pdbx_strand_id
1 'polypeptide(L)'
;MEQWNTFYWDGDAICQTLSQSGGVTLLLADFLMQFFCYGAGPFVFGFLMTLVAYAQSLWVKEGARCLGCITAVAMLMTLTSSMANLLAGSVCFTMVMFLMAVVLRCRKWLRIVAIIMIALLARKNCLVRDGTELNFMVFLPWITAGGVFLLQIFSRNVLRPVGKYNLLAQLVMVVGMSVILIASCYDAKEEYMKKIAYYVRYHQWDEIINRSNSRGSKGNTVFQLCRNMALAEKGELGEKFLMYEQGGMESFFSRNVETLQQAMFLMDVYYTMGYVNLSQVSAFEAQESVDNKSPYLWQRLVDTNIENGAYVVAEKYIKKLETTLAYRDWAHERRRFLYNDIAVLQNPVLGKKRKCIFKDDIFIGSCGIGSDLERIVAACPEHRASLDYLGVMYVLANQRGKFIQLINKYKGTKVMPQIPASFEKVMKTFELQTTEPFL
;
A
#
# COMPACT_ATOMS: atom_id res chain seq x y z
N MET A 1 -4.15 -0.27 -3.70
CA MET A 1 -4.21 0.61 -4.89
C MET A 1 -4.72 1.99 -4.52
N GLU A 2 -5.92 2.11 -3.93
CA GLU A 2 -6.58 3.40 -3.66
C GLU A 2 -5.83 4.29 -2.64
N GLN A 3 -5.19 3.66 -1.65
CA GLN A 3 -4.36 4.35 -0.65
C GLN A 3 -3.17 5.10 -1.25
N TRP A 4 -2.72 4.74 -2.46
CA TRP A 4 -1.44 5.23 -2.99
C TRP A 4 -1.58 6.34 -4.02
N ASN A 5 -2.76 6.51 -4.59
CA ASN A 5 -2.98 7.46 -5.67
C ASN A 5 -4.46 7.84 -5.73
N THR A 6 -4.75 9.13 -5.88
CA THR A 6 -6.09 9.66 -6.04
C THR A 6 -6.11 10.83 -7.04
N PHE A 7 -7.31 11.14 -7.53
CA PHE A 7 -7.56 12.27 -8.40
C PHE A 7 -7.83 13.54 -7.59
N TYR A 8 -7.15 14.63 -7.96
CA TYR A 8 -7.36 15.97 -7.40
C TYR A 8 -8.12 16.82 -8.43
N TRP A 9 -9.27 17.35 -8.03
CA TRP A 9 -10.08 18.28 -8.81
C TRP A 9 -9.48 19.71 -8.72
N ASP A 10 -8.23 19.84 -9.16
CA ASP A 10 -7.47 21.09 -9.18
C ASP A 10 -6.93 21.35 -10.59
N GLY A 11 -7.18 22.55 -11.11
CA GLY A 11 -6.83 22.94 -12.48
C GLY A 11 -5.32 22.86 -12.74
N ASP A 12 -4.52 23.28 -11.77
CA ASP A 12 -3.06 23.29 -11.88
C ASP A 12 -2.51 21.87 -11.89
N ALA A 13 -3.00 21.00 -10.99
CA ALA A 13 -2.62 19.59 -10.94
C ALA A 13 -2.98 18.83 -12.23
N ILE A 14 -4.15 19.13 -12.80
CA ILE A 14 -4.58 18.55 -14.08
C ILE A 14 -3.66 19.01 -15.22
N CYS A 15 -3.36 20.31 -15.30
CA CYS A 15 -2.47 20.86 -16.34
C CYS A 15 -1.05 20.31 -16.23
N GLN A 16 -0.53 20.18 -15.01
CA GLN A 16 0.79 19.59 -14.75
C GLN A 16 0.83 18.12 -15.18
N THR A 17 -0.18 17.34 -14.82
CA THR A 17 -0.28 15.91 -15.21
C THR A 17 -0.39 15.75 -16.72
N LEU A 18 -1.20 16.58 -17.40
CA LEU A 18 -1.34 16.55 -18.86
C LEU A 18 -0.06 16.92 -19.60
N SER A 19 0.77 17.78 -19.00
CA SER A 19 2.07 18.20 -19.57
C SER A 19 3.14 17.10 -19.48
N GLN A 20 2.95 16.11 -18.61
CA GLN A 20 3.85 14.96 -18.52
C GLN A 20 3.64 14.00 -19.70
N SER A 21 4.67 13.25 -20.06
CA SER A 21 4.56 12.25 -21.12
C SER A 21 3.62 11.11 -20.73
N GLY A 22 2.61 10.84 -21.56
CA GLY A 22 1.52 9.91 -21.20
C GLY A 22 0.47 10.51 -20.25
N GLY A 23 0.48 11.84 -20.08
CA GLY A 23 -0.40 12.56 -19.14
C GLY A 23 -1.88 12.26 -19.27
N VAL A 24 -2.40 12.07 -20.49
CA VAL A 24 -3.81 11.69 -20.72
C VAL A 24 -4.14 10.35 -20.06
N THR A 25 -3.26 9.37 -20.20
CA THR A 25 -3.41 8.05 -19.59
C THR A 25 -3.37 8.14 -18.07
N LEU A 26 -2.39 8.88 -17.53
CA LEU A 26 -2.23 9.07 -16.10
C LEU A 26 -3.46 9.75 -15.50
N LEU A 27 -3.92 10.83 -16.14
CA LEU A 27 -5.10 11.56 -15.69
C LEU A 27 -6.35 10.69 -15.69
N LEU A 28 -6.59 9.92 -16.76
CA LEU A 28 -7.75 9.04 -16.84
C LEU A 28 -7.67 7.90 -15.84
N ALA A 29 -6.48 7.36 -15.59
CA ALA A 29 -6.28 6.34 -14.57
C ALA A 29 -6.50 6.90 -13.15
N ASP A 30 -5.96 8.07 -12.83
CA ASP A 30 -6.16 8.74 -11.54
C ASP A 30 -7.66 9.00 -11.32
N PHE A 31 -8.36 9.49 -12.37
CA PHE A 31 -9.81 9.69 -12.36
C PHE A 31 -10.58 8.38 -12.12
N LEU A 32 -10.20 7.27 -12.76
CA LEU A 32 -10.84 5.99 -12.54
C LEU A 32 -10.54 5.41 -11.14
N MET A 33 -9.36 5.69 -10.59
CA MET A 33 -8.89 5.20 -9.29
C MET A 33 -9.79 5.69 -8.15
N GLN A 34 -10.36 6.89 -8.25
CA GLN A 34 -11.22 7.46 -7.19
C GLN A 34 -12.49 6.63 -6.93
N PHE A 35 -12.97 5.86 -7.91
CA PHE A 35 -14.18 5.03 -7.76
C PHE A 35 -13.92 3.74 -6.98
N PHE A 36 -12.66 3.39 -6.74
CA PHE A 36 -12.30 2.23 -5.94
C PHE A 36 -12.64 2.42 -4.46
N CYS A 37 -12.63 3.65 -3.96
CA CYS A 37 -13.09 4.00 -2.61
C CYS A 37 -14.55 3.55 -2.38
N TYR A 38 -15.36 3.62 -3.43
CA TYR A 38 -16.80 3.33 -3.40
C TYR A 38 -17.13 1.88 -3.80
N GLY A 39 -16.13 1.00 -3.89
CA GLY A 39 -16.33 -0.41 -4.26
C GLY A 39 -16.61 -0.65 -5.75
N ALA A 40 -16.52 0.38 -6.60
CA ALA A 40 -16.79 0.26 -8.04
C ALA A 40 -15.59 -0.24 -8.88
N GLY A 41 -14.47 -0.57 -8.23
CA GLY A 41 -13.25 -1.09 -8.88
C GLY A 41 -13.49 -2.30 -9.80
N PRO A 42 -14.27 -3.34 -9.40
CA PRO A 42 -14.57 -4.48 -10.27
C PRO A 42 -15.29 -4.09 -11.56
N PHE A 43 -16.17 -3.08 -11.52
CA PHE A 43 -16.86 -2.58 -12.72
C PHE A 43 -15.91 -1.83 -13.65
N VAL A 44 -15.02 -1.00 -13.10
CA VAL A 44 -13.97 -0.33 -13.88
C VAL A 44 -13.09 -1.36 -14.59
N PHE A 45 -12.66 -2.42 -13.89
CA PHE A 45 -11.88 -3.49 -14.50
C PHE A 45 -12.67 -4.24 -15.56
N GLY A 46 -13.90 -4.68 -15.25
CA GLY A 46 -14.76 -5.36 -16.22
C GLY A 46 -14.94 -4.56 -17.51
N PHE A 47 -15.12 -3.24 -17.39
CA PHE A 47 -15.22 -2.33 -18.52
C PHE A 47 -13.92 -2.26 -19.34
N LEU A 48 -12.77 -2.01 -18.72
CA LEU A 48 -11.47 -1.98 -19.43
C LEU A 48 -11.16 -3.31 -20.12
N MET A 49 -11.45 -4.43 -19.45
CA MET A 49 -11.28 -5.79 -20.00
C MET A 49 -12.14 -6.02 -21.24
N THR A 50 -13.41 -5.59 -21.19
CA THR A 50 -14.34 -5.69 -22.31
C THR A 50 -13.87 -4.84 -23.48
N LEU A 51 -13.38 -3.64 -23.21
CA LEU A 51 -12.81 -2.75 -24.22
C LEU A 51 -11.58 -3.35 -24.92
N VAL A 52 -10.65 -3.96 -24.17
CA VAL A 52 -9.48 -4.65 -24.73
C VAL A 52 -9.91 -5.81 -25.63
N ALA A 53 -10.77 -6.70 -25.13
CA ALA A 53 -11.25 -7.85 -25.90
C ALA A 53 -12.00 -7.41 -27.16
N TYR A 54 -12.82 -6.35 -27.05
CA TYR A 54 -13.53 -5.76 -28.17
C TYR A 54 -12.56 -5.17 -29.20
N ALA A 55 -11.62 -4.32 -28.79
CA ALA A 55 -10.63 -3.71 -29.69
C ALA A 55 -9.84 -4.76 -30.47
N GLN A 56 -9.43 -5.83 -29.80
CA GLN A 56 -8.69 -6.92 -30.42
C GLN A 56 -9.54 -7.77 -31.38
N SER A 57 -10.84 -7.92 -31.11
CA SER A 57 -11.76 -8.56 -32.05
C SER A 57 -11.86 -7.81 -33.39
N LEU A 58 -11.46 -6.52 -33.41
CA LEU A 58 -11.43 -5.72 -34.63
C LEU A 58 -10.17 -5.97 -35.47
N TRP A 59 -9.12 -6.57 -34.95
CA TRP A 59 -7.84 -6.67 -35.67
C TRP A 59 -7.91 -7.54 -36.93
N VAL A 60 -8.62 -8.67 -36.88
CA VAL A 60 -8.75 -9.62 -37.99
C VAL A 60 -10.21 -9.75 -38.42
N LYS A 61 -10.51 -9.39 -39.69
CA LYS A 61 -11.85 -9.59 -40.27
C LYS A 61 -12.15 -11.09 -40.36
N GLU A 62 -13.32 -11.52 -39.84
CA GLU A 62 -13.72 -12.93 -39.73
C GLU A 62 -12.82 -13.81 -38.83
N GLY A 63 -11.94 -13.22 -38.02
CA GLY A 63 -11.14 -13.96 -37.04
C GLY A 63 -11.96 -14.41 -35.82
N ALA A 64 -11.40 -15.35 -35.07
CA ALA A 64 -11.93 -15.81 -33.78
C ALA A 64 -12.00 -14.67 -32.74
N ARG A 65 -13.18 -14.08 -32.58
CA ARG A 65 -13.39 -12.87 -31.75
C ARG A 65 -13.19 -13.12 -30.25
N CYS A 66 -13.55 -14.30 -29.76
CA CYS A 66 -13.50 -14.62 -28.34
C CYS A 66 -12.07 -14.75 -27.79
N LEU A 67 -11.07 -14.96 -28.65
CA LEU A 67 -9.67 -15.10 -28.22
C LEU A 67 -9.11 -13.83 -27.57
N GLY A 68 -9.68 -12.65 -27.83
CA GLY A 68 -9.28 -11.41 -27.18
C GLY A 68 -9.46 -11.40 -25.65
N CYS A 69 -10.31 -12.29 -25.12
CA CYS A 69 -10.47 -12.48 -23.68
C CYS A 69 -9.17 -12.95 -23.01
N ILE A 70 -8.29 -13.67 -23.71
CA ILE A 70 -7.00 -14.13 -23.16
C ILE A 70 -6.11 -12.93 -22.83
N THR A 71 -6.02 -11.98 -23.76
CA THR A 71 -5.25 -10.74 -23.57
C THR A 71 -5.85 -9.86 -22.47
N ALA A 72 -7.18 -9.82 -22.37
CA ALA A 72 -7.84 -9.17 -21.25
C ALA A 72 -7.42 -9.83 -19.92
N VAL A 73 -7.54 -11.16 -19.78
CA VAL A 73 -7.13 -11.87 -18.55
C VAL A 73 -5.66 -11.62 -18.20
N ALA A 74 -4.77 -11.58 -19.19
CA ALA A 74 -3.36 -11.21 -18.97
C ALA A 74 -3.21 -9.80 -18.39
N MET A 75 -3.95 -8.80 -18.90
CA MET A 75 -3.96 -7.45 -18.35
C MET A 75 -4.42 -7.44 -16.89
N LEU A 76 -5.51 -8.15 -16.55
CA LEU A 76 -5.97 -8.26 -15.17
C LEU A 76 -4.90 -8.87 -14.27
N MET A 77 -4.28 -9.98 -14.71
CA MET A 77 -3.25 -10.68 -13.93
C MET A 77 -2.06 -9.78 -13.62
N THR A 78 -1.62 -8.93 -14.55
CA THR A 78 -0.52 -8.00 -14.28
C THR A 78 -0.83 -7.02 -13.17
N LEU A 79 -2.04 -6.44 -13.17
CA LEU A 79 -2.39 -5.46 -12.16
C LEU A 79 -2.64 -6.12 -10.79
N THR A 80 -3.17 -7.34 -10.78
CA THR A 80 -3.44 -8.07 -9.54
C THR A 80 -2.23 -8.80 -8.99
N SER A 81 -1.19 -9.06 -9.78
CA SER A 81 0.00 -9.80 -9.31
C SER A 81 0.87 -8.92 -8.42
N SER A 82 1.30 -7.75 -8.91
CA SER A 82 2.20 -6.86 -8.16
C SER A 82 1.52 -5.56 -7.73
N MET A 83 1.88 -5.12 -6.53
CA MET A 83 1.57 -3.80 -6.01
C MET A 83 2.29 -2.65 -6.73
N ALA A 84 3.36 -2.92 -7.48
CA ALA A 84 4.09 -1.89 -8.21
C ALA A 84 3.37 -1.41 -9.49
N ASN A 85 2.44 -2.22 -10.02
CA ASN A 85 1.78 -1.96 -11.29
C ASN A 85 0.67 -0.90 -11.14
N LEU A 86 0.65 0.05 -12.06
CA LEU A 86 -0.29 1.17 -12.05
C LEU A 86 -1.50 0.86 -12.93
N LEU A 87 -2.67 1.37 -12.52
CA LEU A 87 -3.88 1.36 -13.35
C LEU A 87 -3.65 2.08 -14.69
N ALA A 88 -2.77 3.08 -14.70
CA ALA A 88 -2.34 3.77 -15.91
C ALA A 88 -1.78 2.83 -16.98
N GLY A 89 -1.14 1.72 -16.59
CA GLY A 89 -0.62 0.73 -17.54
C GLY A 89 -1.76 0.04 -18.29
N SER A 90 -2.82 -0.33 -17.59
CA SER A 90 -4.02 -0.96 -18.17
C SER A 90 -4.80 0.01 -19.07
N VAL A 91 -4.90 1.28 -18.66
CA VAL A 91 -5.52 2.33 -19.49
C VAL A 91 -4.70 2.56 -20.76
N CYS A 92 -3.37 2.68 -20.64
CA CYS A 92 -2.46 2.86 -21.78
C CYS A 92 -2.62 1.70 -22.76
N PHE A 93 -2.58 0.47 -22.24
CA PHE A 93 -2.75 -0.73 -23.03
C PHE A 93 -4.08 -0.72 -23.78
N THR A 94 -5.19 -0.39 -23.09
CA THR A 94 -6.51 -0.29 -23.72
C THR A 94 -6.52 0.72 -24.87
N MET A 95 -5.95 1.92 -24.68
CA MET A 95 -5.86 2.95 -25.72
C MET A 95 -5.02 2.46 -26.92
N VAL A 96 -3.88 1.81 -26.68
CA VAL A 96 -3.02 1.28 -27.74
C VAL A 96 -3.72 0.16 -28.52
N MET A 97 -4.51 -0.70 -27.88
CA MET A 97 -5.28 -1.75 -28.58
C MET A 97 -6.28 -1.16 -29.59
N PHE A 98 -6.93 -0.05 -29.26
CA PHE A 98 -7.82 0.68 -30.18
C PHE A 98 -7.05 1.38 -31.31
N LEU A 99 -5.92 2.04 -30.99
CA LEU A 99 -5.09 2.66 -32.01
C LEU A 99 -4.55 1.62 -33.00
N MET A 100 -4.19 0.43 -32.53
CA MET A 100 -3.80 -0.69 -33.39
C MET A 100 -4.95 -1.14 -34.31
N ALA A 101 -6.18 -1.19 -33.81
CA ALA A 101 -7.35 -1.48 -34.64
C ALA A 101 -7.55 -0.43 -35.76
N VAL A 102 -7.30 0.85 -35.46
CA VAL A 102 -7.31 1.95 -36.45
C VAL A 102 -6.21 1.76 -37.49
N VAL A 103 -4.98 1.43 -37.07
CA VAL A 103 -3.86 1.15 -37.99
C VAL A 103 -4.21 0.03 -38.98
N LEU A 104 -4.85 -1.04 -38.51
CA LEU A 104 -5.18 -2.20 -39.33
C LEU A 104 -6.36 -1.95 -40.29
N ARG A 105 -7.35 -1.11 -39.93
CA ARG A 105 -8.60 -0.94 -40.70
C ARG A 105 -8.75 0.37 -41.48
N CYS A 106 -8.09 1.45 -41.05
CA CYS A 106 -8.39 2.78 -41.57
C CYS A 106 -7.49 3.22 -42.73
N ARG A 107 -7.83 4.37 -43.34
CA ARG A 107 -7.11 5.01 -44.45
C ARG A 107 -5.69 5.43 -44.05
N LYS A 108 -4.78 5.55 -45.04
CA LYS A 108 -3.34 5.80 -44.82
C LYS A 108 -3.01 6.95 -43.85
N TRP A 109 -3.69 8.10 -43.95
CA TRP A 109 -3.44 9.25 -43.05
C TRP A 109 -3.78 8.95 -41.58
N LEU A 110 -4.92 8.30 -41.31
CA LEU A 110 -5.29 7.88 -39.95
C LEU A 110 -4.31 6.87 -39.35
N ARG A 111 -3.66 6.04 -40.18
CA ARG A 111 -2.62 5.12 -39.71
C ARG A 111 -1.39 5.86 -39.21
N ILE A 112 -0.94 6.87 -39.95
CA ILE A 112 0.23 7.68 -39.56
C ILE A 112 -0.05 8.38 -38.22
N VAL A 113 -1.23 9.00 -38.09
CA VAL A 113 -1.67 9.63 -36.84
C VAL A 113 -1.69 8.62 -35.68
N ALA A 114 -2.26 7.43 -35.90
CA ALA A 114 -2.33 6.40 -34.87
C ALA A 114 -0.94 5.89 -34.44
N ILE A 115 0.00 5.71 -35.38
CA ILE A 115 1.37 5.30 -35.07
C ILE A 115 2.08 6.35 -34.20
N ILE A 116 1.94 7.64 -34.55
CA ILE A 116 2.50 8.74 -33.77
C ILE A 116 1.90 8.74 -32.34
N MET A 117 0.59 8.55 -32.21
CA MET A 117 -0.08 8.48 -30.92
C MET A 117 0.40 7.29 -30.07
N ILE A 118 0.60 6.11 -30.67
CA ILE A 118 1.13 4.93 -29.95
C ILE A 118 2.53 5.24 -29.40
N ALA A 119 3.41 5.85 -30.21
CA ALA A 119 4.76 6.21 -29.78
C ALA A 119 4.78 7.24 -28.65
N LEU A 120 3.77 8.12 -28.58
CA LEU A 120 3.63 9.11 -27.51
C LEU A 120 3.05 8.51 -26.21
N LEU A 121 2.18 7.50 -26.32
CA LEU A 121 1.49 6.88 -25.17
C LEU A 121 2.31 5.79 -24.47
N ALA A 122 3.07 4.98 -25.22
CA ALA A 122 3.79 3.83 -24.68
C ALA A 122 5.13 4.26 -24.03
N ARG A 123 5.06 4.75 -22.79
CA ARG A 123 6.26 5.07 -21.98
C ARG A 123 6.29 4.33 -20.64
N LYS A 124 7.50 4.11 -20.12
CA LYS A 124 7.77 3.43 -18.84
C LYS A 124 6.91 3.99 -17.70
N ASN A 125 6.82 5.31 -17.59
CA ASN A 125 6.13 6.02 -16.50
C ASN A 125 4.63 5.70 -16.43
N CYS A 126 4.01 5.21 -17.52
CA CYS A 126 2.62 4.77 -17.49
C CYS A 126 2.46 3.35 -16.94
N LEU A 127 3.48 2.50 -17.05
CA LEU A 127 3.38 1.07 -16.81
C LEU A 127 3.65 0.71 -15.34
N VAL A 128 4.68 1.34 -14.78
CA VAL A 128 5.26 0.97 -13.49
C VAL A 128 5.64 2.24 -12.75
N ARG A 129 5.56 2.20 -11.41
CA ARG A 129 5.93 3.35 -10.56
C ARG A 129 7.42 3.69 -10.67
N ASP A 130 7.73 4.97 -10.62
CA ASP A 130 9.12 5.44 -10.59
C ASP A 130 9.87 4.84 -9.40
N GLY A 131 11.14 4.47 -9.63
CA GLY A 131 11.98 3.77 -8.64
C GLY A 131 11.79 2.25 -8.57
N THR A 132 10.82 1.66 -9.29
CA THR A 132 10.68 0.19 -9.37
C THR A 132 11.23 -0.39 -10.67
N GLU A 133 11.86 -1.58 -10.57
CA GLU A 133 12.41 -2.28 -11.73
C GLU A 133 11.32 -2.84 -12.63
N LEU A 134 11.61 -2.89 -13.93
CA LEU A 134 10.66 -3.34 -14.93
C LEU A 134 10.61 -4.89 -14.94
N ASN A 135 9.64 -5.45 -14.24
CA ASN A 135 9.44 -6.90 -14.22
C ASN A 135 8.89 -7.41 -15.56
N PHE A 136 9.30 -8.62 -15.96
CA PHE A 136 8.81 -9.29 -17.16
C PHE A 136 7.27 -9.38 -17.20
N MET A 137 6.62 -9.49 -16.03
CA MET A 137 5.16 -9.52 -15.92
C MET A 137 4.48 -8.34 -16.59
N VAL A 138 5.07 -7.15 -16.60
CA VAL A 138 4.50 -5.94 -17.22
C VAL A 138 4.30 -6.13 -18.74
N PHE A 139 5.12 -6.96 -19.37
CA PHE A 139 5.05 -7.25 -20.80
C PHE A 139 4.05 -8.35 -21.16
N LEU A 140 3.51 -9.07 -20.18
CA LEU A 140 2.59 -10.18 -20.39
C LEU A 140 1.35 -9.82 -21.25
N PRO A 141 0.66 -8.68 -21.05
CA PRO A 141 -0.51 -8.31 -21.86
C PRO A 141 -0.11 -8.01 -23.30
N TRP A 142 1.08 -7.44 -23.50
CA TRP A 142 1.64 -7.14 -24.82
C TRP A 142 2.01 -8.41 -25.59
N ILE A 143 2.68 -9.36 -24.92
CA ILE A 143 3.06 -10.65 -25.52
C ILE A 143 1.81 -11.45 -25.88
N THR A 144 0.84 -11.53 -24.96
CA THR A 144 -0.42 -12.24 -25.22
C THR A 144 -1.25 -11.57 -26.31
N ALA A 145 -1.23 -10.25 -26.43
CA ALA A 145 -1.87 -9.54 -27.55
C ALA A 145 -1.31 -9.97 -28.91
N GLY A 146 0.01 -10.02 -29.03
CA GLY A 146 0.69 -10.50 -30.23
C GLY A 146 0.38 -11.97 -30.54
N GLY A 147 0.41 -12.83 -29.52
CA GLY A 147 0.07 -14.26 -29.67
C GLY A 147 -1.37 -14.47 -30.13
N VAL A 148 -2.34 -13.77 -29.54
CA VAL A 148 -3.75 -13.85 -29.93
C VAL A 148 -3.96 -13.32 -31.35
N PHE A 149 -3.24 -12.29 -31.79
CA PHE A 149 -3.32 -11.82 -33.17
C PHE A 149 -2.89 -12.90 -34.17
N LEU A 150 -1.79 -13.60 -33.90
CA LEU A 150 -1.34 -14.73 -34.74
C LEU A 150 -2.35 -15.88 -34.73
N LEU A 151 -2.92 -16.21 -33.56
CA LEU A 151 -3.97 -17.22 -33.43
C LEU A 151 -5.23 -16.84 -34.21
N GLN A 152 -5.62 -15.55 -34.23
CA GLN A 152 -6.75 -15.08 -35.02
C GLN A 152 -6.49 -15.24 -36.53
N ILE A 153 -5.30 -14.93 -37.02
CA ILE A 153 -4.91 -15.14 -38.43
C ILE A 153 -4.94 -16.64 -38.76
N PHE A 154 -4.35 -17.47 -37.90
CA PHE A 154 -4.35 -18.93 -38.07
C PHE A 154 -5.77 -19.50 -38.10
N SER A 155 -6.63 -19.09 -37.16
CA SER A 155 -8.03 -19.54 -37.10
C SER A 155 -8.81 -19.17 -38.36
N ARG A 156 -8.56 -17.98 -38.93
CA ARG A 156 -9.18 -17.52 -40.17
C ARG A 156 -8.77 -18.37 -41.37
N ASN A 157 -7.49 -18.73 -41.46
CA ASN A 157 -6.94 -19.41 -42.63
C ASN A 157 -7.14 -20.94 -42.56
N VAL A 158 -7.10 -21.53 -41.37
CA VAL A 158 -7.04 -23.00 -41.19
C VAL A 158 -8.31 -23.58 -40.58
N LEU A 159 -8.97 -22.88 -39.64
CA LEU A 159 -10.18 -23.37 -38.94
C LEU A 159 -11.51 -22.95 -39.59
N ARG A 160 -11.46 -22.20 -40.70
CA ARG A 160 -12.64 -21.82 -41.51
C ARG A 160 -13.59 -22.99 -41.85
N PRO A 161 -13.13 -24.24 -42.12
CA PRO A 161 -14.02 -25.35 -42.45
C PRO A 161 -14.69 -26.05 -41.25
N VAL A 162 -14.31 -25.78 -39.99
CA VAL A 162 -14.81 -26.50 -38.79
C VAL A 162 -16.09 -25.86 -38.21
N GLY A 163 -16.86 -25.16 -39.05
CA GLY A 163 -17.78 -24.06 -38.70
C GLY A 163 -18.78 -24.25 -37.55
N LYS A 164 -19.13 -25.49 -37.15
CA LYS A 164 -20.05 -25.75 -36.03
C LYS A 164 -19.37 -25.79 -34.65
N TYR A 165 -18.10 -26.20 -34.56
CA TYR A 165 -17.38 -26.37 -33.27
C TYR A 165 -16.38 -25.24 -32.98
N ASN A 166 -16.25 -24.26 -33.88
CA ASN A 166 -15.27 -23.17 -33.76
C ASN A 166 -15.47 -22.32 -32.49
N LEU A 167 -16.72 -22.00 -32.12
CA LEU A 167 -17.00 -21.25 -30.88
C LEU A 167 -16.62 -22.05 -29.64
N LEU A 168 -16.95 -23.34 -29.60
CA LEU A 168 -16.61 -24.23 -28.49
C LEU A 168 -15.08 -24.35 -28.33
N ALA A 169 -14.37 -24.53 -29.44
CA ALA A 169 -12.90 -24.59 -29.43
C ALA A 169 -12.27 -23.29 -28.91
N GLN A 170 -12.82 -22.12 -29.29
CA GLN A 170 -12.37 -20.83 -28.75
C GLN A 170 -12.61 -20.70 -27.25
N LEU A 171 -13.79 -21.10 -26.76
CA LEU A 171 -14.11 -21.06 -25.33
C LEU A 171 -13.19 -21.97 -24.52
N VAL A 172 -12.95 -23.20 -24.98
CA VAL A 172 -12.03 -24.14 -24.33
C VAL A 172 -10.61 -23.55 -24.28
N MET A 173 -10.14 -22.94 -25.38
CA MET A 173 -8.84 -22.30 -25.43
C MET A 173 -8.74 -21.10 -24.48
N VAL A 174 -9.76 -20.23 -24.46
CA VAL A 174 -9.82 -19.08 -23.55
C VAL A 174 -9.78 -19.54 -22.10
N VAL A 175 -10.60 -20.53 -21.72
CA VAL A 175 -10.63 -21.07 -20.37
C VAL A 175 -9.29 -21.70 -20.00
N GLY A 176 -8.75 -22.56 -20.86
CA GLY A 176 -7.46 -23.22 -20.63
C GLY A 176 -6.32 -22.22 -20.44
N MET A 177 -6.18 -21.24 -21.35
CA MET A 177 -5.15 -20.20 -21.25
C MET A 177 -5.36 -19.29 -20.03
N SER A 178 -6.60 -18.97 -19.67
CA SER A 178 -6.91 -18.18 -18.48
C SER A 178 -6.46 -18.89 -17.21
N VAL A 179 -6.73 -20.20 -17.10
CA VAL A 179 -6.28 -21.03 -15.96
C VAL A 179 -4.74 -21.05 -15.88
N ILE A 180 -4.05 -21.22 -17.01
CA ILE A 180 -2.57 -21.20 -17.05
C ILE A 180 -2.03 -19.83 -16.61
N LEU A 181 -2.60 -18.73 -17.10
CA LEU A 181 -2.19 -17.38 -16.73
C LEU A 181 -2.39 -17.11 -15.23
N ILE A 182 -3.55 -17.49 -14.69
CA ILE A 182 -3.85 -17.40 -13.26
C ILE A 182 -2.83 -18.20 -12.45
N ALA A 183 -2.63 -19.47 -12.78
CA ALA A 183 -1.74 -20.35 -12.04
C ALA A 183 -0.27 -19.88 -12.07
N SER A 184 0.15 -19.23 -13.18
CA SER A 184 1.52 -18.77 -13.38
C SER A 184 1.80 -17.39 -12.77
N CYS A 185 0.79 -16.52 -12.67
CA CYS A 185 0.95 -15.15 -12.15
C CYS A 185 0.52 -15.00 -10.69
N TYR A 186 -0.21 -15.97 -10.14
CA TYR A 186 -0.69 -15.94 -8.77
C TYR A 186 0.46 -16.13 -7.78
N ASP A 187 0.68 -15.10 -6.96
CA ASP A 187 1.58 -15.18 -5.81
C ASP A 187 0.78 -15.03 -4.51
N ALA A 188 0.73 -16.12 -3.75
CA ALA A 188 0.03 -16.17 -2.46
C ALA A 188 0.65 -15.23 -1.42
N LYS A 189 1.96 -14.93 -1.50
CA LYS A 189 2.64 -14.01 -0.57
C LYS A 189 2.21 -12.57 -0.83
N GLU A 190 2.20 -12.16 -2.10
CA GLU A 190 1.71 -10.85 -2.51
C GLU A 190 0.25 -10.67 -2.09
N GLU A 191 -0.64 -11.60 -2.45
CA GLU A 191 -2.06 -11.55 -2.07
C GLU A 191 -2.24 -11.41 -0.55
N TYR A 192 -1.47 -12.18 0.22
CA TYR A 192 -1.47 -12.10 1.67
C TYR A 192 -1.12 -10.68 2.14
N MET A 193 -0.04 -10.10 1.64
CA MET A 193 0.36 -8.74 2.01
C MET A 193 -0.64 -7.66 1.55
N LYS A 194 -1.35 -7.86 0.43
CA LYS A 194 -2.45 -6.94 0.02
C LYS A 194 -3.57 -6.93 1.05
N LYS A 195 -3.93 -8.11 1.57
CA LYS A 195 -4.93 -8.25 2.63
C LYS A 195 -4.46 -7.57 3.93
N ILE A 196 -3.20 -7.76 4.32
CA ILE A 196 -2.63 -7.07 5.48
C ILE A 196 -2.66 -5.54 5.32
N ALA A 197 -2.29 -5.02 4.15
CA ALA A 197 -2.37 -3.58 3.87
C ALA A 197 -3.80 -3.03 3.98
N TYR A 198 -4.79 -3.81 3.55
CA TYR A 198 -6.19 -3.47 3.76
C TYR A 198 -6.56 -3.43 5.25
N TYR A 199 -6.19 -4.46 6.02
CA TYR A 199 -6.52 -4.53 7.44
C TYR A 199 -5.87 -3.43 8.27
N VAL A 200 -4.61 -3.06 7.96
CA VAL A 200 -3.94 -1.93 8.62
C VAL A 200 -4.69 -0.63 8.36
N ARG A 201 -5.04 -0.35 7.10
CA ARG A 201 -5.75 0.88 6.71
C ARG A 201 -7.08 1.06 7.40
N TYR A 202 -7.85 -0.01 7.54
CA TYR A 202 -9.17 0.00 8.15
C TYR A 202 -9.16 -0.37 9.64
N HIS A 203 -7.97 -0.40 10.25
CA HIS A 203 -7.78 -0.70 11.68
C HIS A 203 -8.43 -2.02 12.14
N GLN A 204 -8.43 -3.04 11.26
CA GLN A 204 -8.97 -4.37 11.54
C GLN A 204 -7.93 -5.24 12.26
N TRP A 205 -7.60 -4.87 13.49
CA TRP A 205 -6.50 -5.46 14.27
C TRP A 205 -6.68 -6.95 14.56
N ASP A 206 -7.90 -7.38 14.89
CA ASP A 206 -8.21 -8.78 15.17
C ASP A 206 -7.94 -9.69 13.95
N GLU A 207 -8.22 -9.21 12.74
CA GLU A 207 -7.94 -9.94 11.49
C GLU A 207 -6.44 -10.15 11.28
N ILE A 208 -5.61 -9.15 11.59
CA ILE A 208 -4.15 -9.26 11.50
C ILE A 208 -3.65 -10.29 12.51
N ILE A 209 -4.12 -10.23 13.75
CA ILE A 209 -3.70 -11.14 14.83
C ILE A 209 -4.12 -12.57 14.53
N ASN A 210 -5.36 -12.81 14.10
CA ASN A 210 -5.87 -14.15 13.75
C ASN A 210 -5.09 -14.82 12.62
N ARG A 211 -4.52 -14.02 11.70
CA ARG A 211 -3.72 -14.52 10.58
C ARG A 211 -2.31 -14.93 10.94
N SER A 212 -1.90 -14.77 12.19
CA SER A 212 -0.55 -15.16 12.65
C SER A 212 -0.20 -16.63 12.42
N ASN A 213 -1.21 -17.52 12.39
CA ASN A 213 -1.01 -18.95 12.14
C ASN A 213 -1.06 -19.35 10.66
N SER A 214 -1.30 -18.38 9.76
CA SER A 214 -1.41 -18.65 8.33
C SER A 214 -0.04 -18.95 7.70
N ARG A 215 -0.05 -19.64 6.55
CA ARG A 215 1.19 -19.96 5.81
C ARG A 215 1.97 -18.72 5.37
N GLY A 216 1.29 -17.60 5.11
CA GLY A 216 1.90 -16.33 4.70
C GLY A 216 2.57 -15.54 5.83
N SER A 217 2.30 -15.90 7.09
CA SER A 217 2.86 -15.25 8.28
C SER A 217 4.27 -15.76 8.63
N LYS A 218 4.54 -17.05 8.42
CA LYS A 218 5.76 -17.71 8.90
C LYS A 218 7.02 -17.08 8.30
N GLY A 219 7.94 -16.65 9.17
CA GLY A 219 9.20 -16.02 8.77
C GLY A 219 9.08 -14.66 8.05
N ASN A 220 7.87 -14.07 7.96
CA ASN A 220 7.66 -12.78 7.31
C ASN A 220 7.77 -11.64 8.33
N THR A 221 8.92 -10.97 8.36
CA THR A 221 9.23 -9.88 9.30
C THR A 221 8.30 -8.68 9.14
N VAL A 222 7.89 -8.34 7.92
CA VAL A 222 6.94 -7.24 7.65
C VAL A 222 5.55 -7.57 8.22
N PHE A 223 5.12 -8.83 8.13
CA PHE A 223 3.89 -9.25 8.78
C PHE A 223 4.01 -9.21 10.32
N GLN A 224 5.14 -9.67 10.87
CA GLN A 224 5.39 -9.61 12.32
C GLN A 224 5.33 -8.17 12.84
N LEU A 225 5.89 -7.21 12.09
CA LEU A 225 5.78 -5.77 12.33
C LEU A 225 4.32 -5.31 12.42
N CYS A 226 3.50 -5.65 11.42
CA CYS A 226 2.08 -5.28 11.40
C CYS A 226 1.29 -5.93 12.56
N ARG A 227 1.62 -7.17 12.92
CA ARG A 227 0.99 -7.88 14.04
C ARG A 227 1.37 -7.24 15.38
N ASN A 228 2.63 -6.90 15.58
CA ASN A 228 3.09 -6.25 16.81
C ASN A 228 2.44 -4.86 16.97
N MET A 229 2.26 -4.13 15.86
CA MET A 229 1.45 -2.91 15.82
C MET A 229 -0.01 -3.16 16.20
N ALA A 230 -0.65 -4.18 15.63
CA ALA A 230 -2.03 -4.54 15.97
C ALA A 230 -2.19 -4.90 17.46
N LEU A 231 -1.23 -5.64 18.04
CA LEU A 231 -1.21 -5.93 19.47
C LEU A 231 -1.06 -4.65 20.30
N ALA A 232 -0.23 -3.70 19.88
CA ALA A 232 -0.01 -2.45 20.58
C ALA A 232 -1.24 -1.53 20.56
N GLU A 233 -1.91 -1.42 19.41
CA GLU A 233 -3.17 -0.67 19.28
C GLU A 233 -4.29 -1.26 20.15
N LYS A 234 -4.28 -2.58 20.38
CA LYS A 234 -5.17 -3.23 21.34
C LYS A 234 -4.72 -3.15 22.80
N GLY A 235 -3.50 -2.65 23.07
CA GLY A 235 -2.91 -2.65 24.41
C GLY A 235 -2.55 -4.06 24.92
N GLU A 236 -2.32 -5.01 24.02
CA GLU A 236 -2.01 -6.42 24.32
C GLU A 236 -0.54 -6.77 24.00
N LEU A 237 0.26 -5.83 23.51
CA LEU A 237 1.65 -6.10 23.10
C LEU A 237 2.49 -6.65 24.25
N GLY A 238 2.51 -5.98 25.40
CA GLY A 238 3.23 -6.47 26.59
C GLY A 238 2.69 -7.81 27.10
N GLU A 239 1.42 -8.14 26.84
CA GLU A 239 0.79 -9.38 27.30
C GLU A 239 1.19 -10.57 26.42
N LYS A 240 1.20 -10.38 25.09
CA LYS A 240 1.19 -11.47 24.12
C LYS A 240 2.40 -11.54 23.20
N PHE A 241 3.37 -10.61 23.24
CA PHE A 241 4.46 -10.61 22.26
C PHE A 241 5.28 -11.92 22.26
N LEU A 242 5.44 -12.61 23.40
CA LEU A 242 6.12 -13.90 23.47
C LEU A 242 5.30 -15.09 22.92
N MET A 243 4.00 -14.90 22.68
CA MET A 243 3.13 -15.93 22.09
C MET A 243 3.34 -16.07 20.58
N TYR A 244 4.07 -15.14 19.95
CA TYR A 244 4.27 -15.10 18.52
C TYR A 244 5.76 -15.09 18.16
N GLU A 245 6.07 -15.59 16.97
CA GLU A 245 7.42 -15.58 16.41
C GLU A 245 7.93 -14.14 16.21
N GLN A 246 9.14 -13.84 16.68
CA GLN A 246 9.79 -12.54 16.55
C GLN A 246 11.07 -12.66 15.72
N GLY A 247 11.17 -11.89 14.63
CA GLY A 247 12.35 -11.81 13.76
C GLY A 247 13.42 -10.85 14.28
N GLY A 248 13.58 -10.73 15.60
CA GLY A 248 14.45 -9.73 16.23
C GLY A 248 13.92 -8.30 16.08
N MET A 249 14.82 -7.31 16.08
CA MET A 249 14.45 -5.89 16.03
C MET A 249 13.70 -5.50 14.74
N GLU A 250 13.97 -6.20 13.63
CA GLU A 250 13.30 -5.99 12.33
C GLU A 250 11.79 -6.26 12.39
N SER A 251 11.31 -7.01 13.38
CA SER A 251 9.87 -7.22 13.64
C SER A 251 9.19 -6.07 14.39
N PHE A 252 9.93 -5.00 14.72
CA PHE A 252 9.44 -3.82 15.45
C PHE A 252 9.72 -2.51 14.73
N PHE A 253 10.86 -2.41 14.06
CA PHE A 253 11.15 -1.38 13.08
C PHE A 253 12.15 -1.96 12.09
N SER A 254 12.02 -1.62 10.82
CA SER A 254 12.98 -2.09 9.81
C SER A 254 13.90 -0.95 9.37
N ARG A 255 15.18 -1.26 9.17
CA ARG A 255 16.12 -0.31 8.53
C ARG A 255 16.13 -0.43 7.02
N ASN A 256 15.72 -1.58 6.49
CA ASN A 256 15.75 -1.88 5.07
C ASN A 256 14.33 -1.77 4.51
N VAL A 257 13.98 -0.56 4.10
CA VAL A 257 12.70 -0.29 3.43
C VAL A 257 12.89 -0.46 1.92
N GLU A 258 12.39 -1.56 1.38
CA GLU A 258 12.55 -1.90 -0.04
C GLU A 258 11.37 -1.43 -0.89
N THR A 259 10.20 -1.26 -0.27
CA THR A 259 8.96 -0.92 -0.96
C THR A 259 8.22 0.20 -0.25
N LEU A 260 7.46 0.99 -1.02
CA LEU A 260 6.60 2.04 -0.45
C LEU A 260 5.59 1.48 0.56
N GLN A 261 5.05 0.27 0.33
CA GLN A 261 4.10 -0.32 1.26
C GLN A 261 4.75 -0.62 2.62
N GLN A 262 6.02 -1.04 2.64
CA GLN A 262 6.77 -1.17 3.89
C GLN A 262 7.00 0.19 4.54
N ALA A 263 7.32 1.24 3.77
CA ALA A 263 7.45 2.60 4.29
C ALA A 263 6.16 3.09 4.99
N MET A 264 5.00 2.83 4.37
CA MET A 264 3.68 3.13 4.94
C MET A 264 3.40 2.33 6.21
N PHE A 265 3.77 1.04 6.26
CA PHE A 265 3.66 0.27 7.50
C PHE A 265 4.54 0.83 8.61
N LEU A 266 5.79 1.22 8.30
CA LEU A 266 6.67 1.84 9.29
C LEU A 266 6.12 3.17 9.80
N MET A 267 5.58 4.01 8.90
CA MET A 267 4.90 5.24 9.27
C MET A 267 3.79 4.98 10.32
N ASP A 268 2.96 3.96 10.11
CA ASP A 268 1.90 3.59 11.06
C ASP A 268 2.44 3.00 12.36
N VAL A 269 3.51 2.21 12.29
CA VAL A 269 4.19 1.67 13.48
C VAL A 269 4.76 2.78 14.33
N TYR A 270 5.45 3.76 13.73
CA TYR A 270 5.98 4.92 14.45
C TYR A 270 4.88 5.74 15.09
N TYR A 271 3.76 5.92 14.38
CA TYR A 271 2.60 6.57 14.95
C TYR A 271 2.04 5.80 16.14
N THR A 272 1.90 4.47 16.01
CA THR A 272 1.44 3.56 17.06
C THR A 272 2.36 3.61 18.29
N MET A 273 3.67 3.65 18.09
CA MET A 273 4.68 3.84 19.14
C MET A 273 4.56 5.20 19.85
N GLY A 274 3.81 6.16 19.31
CA GLY A 274 3.74 7.53 19.82
C GLY A 274 4.85 8.44 19.29
N TYR A 275 5.65 7.96 18.35
CA TYR A 275 6.72 8.73 17.71
C TYR A 275 6.15 9.55 16.52
N VAL A 276 5.38 10.57 16.86
CA VAL A 276 4.65 11.43 15.91
C VAL A 276 5.58 12.02 14.84
N ASN A 277 6.72 12.59 15.24
CA ASN A 277 7.62 13.28 14.32
C ASN A 277 8.31 12.33 13.32
N LEU A 278 8.71 11.13 13.76
CA LEU A 278 9.28 10.13 12.85
C LEU A 278 8.21 9.59 11.89
N SER A 279 6.97 9.41 12.37
CA SER A 279 5.84 9.08 11.49
C SER A 279 5.59 10.17 10.44
N GLN A 280 5.69 11.45 10.82
CA GLN A 280 5.57 12.58 9.90
C GLN A 280 6.66 12.58 8.83
N VAL A 281 7.92 12.34 9.21
CA VAL A 281 9.04 12.25 8.25
C VAL A 281 8.82 11.10 7.28
N SER A 282 8.52 9.90 7.79
CA SER A 282 8.22 8.75 6.92
C SER A 282 7.05 9.00 5.98
N ALA A 283 6.00 9.69 6.46
CA ALA A 283 4.86 10.05 5.62
C ALA A 283 5.25 11.04 4.51
N PHE A 284 6.10 12.02 4.82
CA PHE A 284 6.58 13.02 3.87
C PHE A 284 7.46 12.38 2.77
N GLU A 285 8.45 11.58 3.15
CA GLU A 285 9.34 10.90 2.20
C GLU A 285 8.58 9.93 1.29
N ALA A 286 7.63 9.18 1.86
CA ALA A 286 6.76 8.30 1.11
C ALA A 286 5.85 9.08 0.14
N GLN A 287 5.45 10.31 0.50
CA GLN A 287 4.55 11.13 -0.30
C GLN A 287 5.26 11.72 -1.51
N GLU A 288 6.49 12.20 -1.32
CA GLU A 288 7.37 12.64 -2.41
C GLU A 288 7.65 11.48 -3.38
N SER A 289 7.81 10.27 -2.86
CA SER A 289 8.03 9.06 -3.67
C SER A 289 6.82 8.66 -4.55
N VAL A 290 5.64 9.26 -4.35
CA VAL A 290 4.44 9.01 -5.15
C VAL A 290 3.92 10.27 -5.86
N ASP A 291 4.80 11.23 -6.13
CA ASP A 291 4.46 12.49 -6.79
C ASP A 291 3.29 13.20 -6.09
N ASN A 292 3.28 13.15 -4.76
CA ASN A 292 2.32 13.86 -3.94
C ASN A 292 0.85 13.42 -4.14
N LYS A 293 0.64 12.16 -4.56
CA LYS A 293 -0.68 11.64 -4.94
C LYS A 293 -1.40 10.79 -3.89
N SER A 294 -0.74 10.30 -2.84
CA SER A 294 -1.38 9.40 -1.87
C SER A 294 -2.29 10.18 -0.91
N PRO A 295 -3.61 9.91 -0.88
CA PRO A 295 -4.47 10.52 0.14
C PRO A 295 -4.16 9.98 1.54
N TYR A 296 -3.71 8.73 1.65
CA TYR A 296 -3.38 8.13 2.93
C TYR A 296 -2.25 8.87 3.65
N LEU A 297 -1.17 9.17 2.92
CA LEU A 297 -0.03 9.91 3.45
C LEU A 297 -0.41 11.36 3.79
N TRP A 298 -1.25 11.99 2.98
CA TRP A 298 -1.78 13.31 3.31
C TRP A 298 -2.57 13.32 4.61
N GLN A 299 -3.42 12.31 4.86
CA GLN A 299 -4.16 12.21 6.12
C GLN A 299 -3.22 12.12 7.31
N ARG A 300 -2.17 11.28 7.22
CA ARG A 300 -1.15 11.21 8.27
C ARG A 300 -0.46 12.56 8.48
N LEU A 301 -0.04 13.22 7.39
CA LEU A 301 0.60 14.53 7.47
C LEU A 301 -0.31 15.61 8.05
N VAL A 302 -1.61 15.58 7.78
CA VAL A 302 -2.59 16.49 8.41
C VAL A 302 -2.63 16.24 9.91
N ASP A 303 -2.84 14.99 10.34
CA ASP A 303 -2.97 14.65 11.76
C ASP A 303 -1.68 14.99 12.53
N THR A 304 -0.49 14.63 12.02
CA THR A 304 0.78 14.93 12.70
C THR A 304 1.11 16.43 12.75
N ASN A 305 0.75 17.21 11.72
CA ASN A 305 0.94 18.66 11.76
C ASN A 305 -0.06 19.34 12.72
N ILE A 306 -1.30 18.84 12.83
CA ILE A 306 -2.25 19.27 13.85
C ILE A 306 -1.68 18.96 15.24
N GLU A 307 -1.17 17.76 15.47
CA GLU A 307 -0.58 17.34 16.74
C GLU A 307 0.62 18.22 17.14
N ASN A 308 1.49 18.56 16.20
CA ASN A 308 2.61 19.47 16.40
C ASN A 308 2.21 20.95 16.55
N GLY A 309 0.95 21.31 16.30
CA GLY A 309 0.50 22.71 16.30
C GLY A 309 0.92 23.51 15.06
N ALA A 310 1.45 22.85 14.03
CA ALA A 310 1.80 23.42 12.74
C ALA A 310 0.57 23.62 11.86
N TYR A 311 -0.41 24.38 12.35
CA TYR A 311 -1.74 24.54 11.74
C TYR A 311 -1.72 25.08 10.32
N VAL A 312 -0.81 26.01 10.01
CA VAL A 312 -0.66 26.58 8.66
C VAL A 312 -0.28 25.49 7.64
N VAL A 313 0.55 24.53 8.04
CA VAL A 313 0.97 23.42 7.18
C VAL A 313 -0.16 22.40 7.04
N ALA A 314 -0.82 22.05 8.16
CA ALA A 314 -1.98 21.17 8.15
C ALA A 314 -3.10 21.71 7.25
N GLU A 315 -3.37 23.01 7.29
CA GLU A 315 -4.38 23.67 6.46
C GLU A 315 -4.09 23.55 4.96
N LYS A 316 -2.82 23.66 4.54
CA LYS A 316 -2.42 23.44 3.14
C LYS A 316 -2.74 22.02 2.68
N TYR A 317 -2.46 21.02 3.51
CA TYR A 317 -2.74 19.62 3.18
C TYR A 317 -4.24 19.29 3.22
N ILE A 318 -4.98 19.86 4.17
CA ILE A 318 -6.45 19.79 4.21
C ILE A 318 -7.04 20.32 2.91
N LYS A 319 -6.64 21.54 2.48
CA LYS A 319 -7.11 22.14 1.24
C LYS A 319 -6.88 21.21 0.03
N LYS A 320 -5.75 20.52 -0.01
CA LYS A 320 -5.45 19.53 -1.07
C LYS A 320 -6.37 18.31 -1.01
N LEU A 321 -6.68 17.79 0.17
CA LEU A 321 -7.61 16.66 0.30
C LEU A 321 -9.06 17.06 0.03
N GLU A 322 -9.44 18.30 0.28
CA GLU A 322 -10.78 18.84 -0.02
C GLU A 322 -11.10 18.89 -1.51
N THR A 323 -10.09 18.92 -2.38
CA THR A 323 -10.28 18.81 -3.83
C THR A 323 -10.44 17.38 -4.31
N THR A 324 -10.49 16.38 -3.43
CA THR A 324 -10.75 14.98 -3.81
C THR A 324 -12.22 14.64 -3.66
N LEU A 325 -12.68 13.55 -4.29
CA LEU A 325 -14.06 13.11 -4.11
C LEU A 325 -14.27 12.33 -2.80
N ALA A 326 -13.41 11.34 -2.53
CA ALA A 326 -13.60 10.40 -1.41
C ALA A 326 -13.09 10.91 -0.04
N TYR A 327 -12.14 11.85 -0.02
CA TYR A 327 -11.48 12.30 1.21
C TYR A 327 -11.89 13.70 1.64
N ARG A 328 -12.78 14.34 0.88
CA ARG A 328 -13.23 15.71 1.14
C ARG A 328 -13.89 15.85 2.50
N ASP A 329 -14.85 15.00 2.85
CA ASP A 329 -15.58 15.13 4.11
C ASP A 329 -14.67 14.89 5.32
N TRP A 330 -13.78 13.91 5.22
CA TRP A 330 -12.74 13.67 6.22
C TRP A 330 -11.88 14.92 6.40
N ALA A 331 -11.44 15.57 5.32
CA ALA A 331 -10.60 16.76 5.38
C ALA A 331 -11.33 17.97 5.98
N HIS A 332 -12.59 18.20 5.60
CA HIS A 332 -13.43 19.25 6.17
C HIS A 332 -13.59 19.07 7.68
N GLU A 333 -13.79 17.84 8.16
CA GLU A 333 -13.90 17.57 9.60
C GLU A 333 -12.63 17.97 10.36
N ARG A 334 -11.45 17.86 9.75
CA ARG A 334 -10.16 18.21 10.38
C ARG A 334 -9.98 19.71 10.59
N ARG A 335 -10.71 20.56 9.85
CA ARG A 335 -10.66 22.01 10.05
C ARG A 335 -11.03 22.46 11.46
N ARG A 336 -11.89 21.73 12.17
CA ARG A 336 -12.30 22.07 13.55
C ARG A 336 -11.16 22.08 14.56
N PHE A 337 -10.04 21.42 14.23
CA PHE A 337 -8.85 21.34 15.06
C PHE A 337 -7.81 22.42 14.75
N LEU A 338 -7.95 23.13 13.62
CA LEU A 338 -7.02 24.19 13.23
C LEU A 338 -7.14 25.37 14.19
N TYR A 339 -5.99 25.83 14.70
CA TYR A 339 -5.90 26.96 15.64
C TYR A 339 -6.74 26.79 16.92
N ASN A 340 -7.09 25.55 17.28
CA ASN A 340 -7.90 25.24 18.45
C ASN A 340 -7.25 24.11 19.26
N ASP A 341 -6.27 24.48 20.09
CA ASP A 341 -5.54 23.52 20.94
C ASP A 341 -6.45 22.76 21.90
N ILE A 342 -7.53 23.38 22.39
CA ILE A 342 -8.49 22.77 23.30
C ILE A 342 -9.18 21.60 22.60
N ALA A 343 -9.66 21.81 21.37
CA ALA A 343 -10.29 20.74 20.59
C ALA A 343 -9.32 19.60 20.27
N VAL A 344 -8.04 19.91 20.00
CA VAL A 344 -7.02 18.87 19.79
C VAL A 344 -6.80 18.05 21.06
N LEU A 345 -6.64 18.71 22.21
CA LEU A 345 -6.38 18.04 23.49
C LEU A 345 -7.56 17.20 23.99
N GLN A 346 -8.79 17.60 23.66
CA GLN A 346 -10.00 16.84 23.97
C GLN A 346 -10.20 15.63 23.05
N ASN A 347 -9.58 15.61 21.87
CA ASN A 347 -9.65 14.45 20.97
C ASN A 347 -8.89 13.26 21.57
N PRO A 348 -9.49 12.05 21.62
CA PRO A 348 -8.89 10.90 22.28
C PRO A 348 -7.61 10.38 21.59
N VAL A 349 -7.45 10.61 20.29
CA VAL A 349 -6.27 10.18 19.52
C VAL A 349 -5.27 11.33 19.45
N LEU A 350 -5.65 12.45 18.82
CA LEU A 350 -4.74 13.58 18.57
C LEU A 350 -4.20 14.18 19.88
N GLY A 351 -5.06 14.32 20.90
CA GLY A 351 -4.66 14.86 22.19
C GLY A 351 -3.66 13.96 22.91
N LYS A 352 -3.82 12.63 22.79
CA LYS A 352 -2.88 11.66 23.36
C LYS A 352 -1.54 11.69 22.63
N LYS A 353 -1.56 11.72 21.29
CA LYS A 353 -0.34 11.78 20.47
C LYS A 353 0.41 13.09 20.63
N ARG A 354 -0.29 14.23 20.74
CA ARG A 354 0.31 15.52 21.08
C ARG A 354 1.08 15.48 22.40
N LYS A 355 0.56 14.81 23.43
CA LYS A 355 1.28 14.64 24.71
C LYS A 355 2.55 13.78 24.58
N CYS A 356 2.61 12.88 23.60
CA CYS A 356 3.79 12.05 23.34
C CYS A 356 4.97 12.82 22.72
N ILE A 357 4.73 14.02 22.18
CA ILE A 357 5.76 14.86 21.60
C ILE A 357 6.60 15.45 22.74
N PHE A 358 7.86 15.04 22.84
CA PHE A 358 8.80 15.61 23.81
C PHE A 358 9.35 16.96 23.30
N LYS A 359 9.72 17.84 24.22
CA LYS A 359 10.03 19.26 23.93
C LYS A 359 11.45 19.53 23.44
N ASP A 360 12.35 18.59 23.61
CA ASP A 360 13.77 18.79 23.29
C ASP A 360 13.97 18.83 21.77
N ASP A 361 14.55 19.91 21.26
CA ASP A 361 14.94 20.04 19.86
C ASP A 361 16.19 19.19 19.58
N ILE A 362 15.97 17.92 19.28
CA ILE A 362 17.01 16.96 18.90
C ILE A 362 16.76 16.40 17.51
N PHE A 363 17.84 16.12 16.78
CA PHE A 363 17.74 15.39 15.53
C PHE A 363 17.19 13.98 15.80
N ILE A 364 16.19 13.60 15.01
CA ILE A 364 15.57 12.27 15.04
C ILE A 364 16.67 11.20 14.95
N GLY A 365 16.68 10.27 15.91
CA GLY A 365 17.61 9.15 15.91
C GLY A 365 19.06 9.49 16.25
N SER A 366 19.38 10.73 16.67
CA SER A 366 20.76 11.11 17.06
C SER A 366 21.34 10.22 18.15
N CYS A 367 20.49 9.70 19.04
CA CYS A 367 20.83 8.76 20.10
C CYS A 367 20.16 7.38 19.89
N GLY A 368 19.56 7.16 18.71
CA GLY A 368 18.81 5.96 18.34
C GLY A 368 17.36 5.92 18.84
N ILE A 369 16.50 5.17 18.13
CA ILE A 369 15.04 5.07 18.38
C ILE A 369 14.71 4.70 19.83
N GLY A 370 15.50 3.83 20.46
CA GLY A 370 15.27 3.43 21.86
C GLY A 370 15.35 4.61 22.84
N SER A 371 16.31 5.51 22.65
CA SER A 371 16.45 6.70 23.51
C SER A 371 15.34 7.72 23.27
N ASP A 372 14.88 7.87 22.04
CA ASP A 372 13.75 8.75 21.72
C ASP A 372 12.46 8.21 22.34
N LEU A 373 12.28 6.89 22.32
CA LEU A 373 11.15 6.26 22.97
C LEU A 373 11.22 6.35 24.51
N GLU A 374 12.40 6.32 25.12
CA GLU A 374 12.58 6.64 26.55
C GLU A 374 12.06 8.06 26.87
N ARG A 375 12.36 9.05 26.02
CA ARG A 375 11.87 10.44 26.16
C ARG A 375 10.36 10.53 25.97
N ILE A 376 9.81 9.84 24.96
CA ILE A 376 8.37 9.78 24.72
C ILE A 376 7.64 9.20 25.94
N VAL A 377 8.15 8.09 26.49
CA VAL A 377 7.57 7.46 27.70
C VAL A 377 7.68 8.37 28.91
N ALA A 378 8.75 9.16 29.04
CA ALA A 378 8.88 10.15 30.10
C ALA A 378 7.89 11.32 29.95
N ALA A 379 7.64 11.78 28.71
CA ALA A 379 6.69 12.85 28.42
C ALA A 379 5.22 12.40 28.53
N CYS A 380 4.89 11.20 28.06
CA CYS A 380 3.55 10.63 28.06
C CYS A 380 3.55 9.19 28.60
N PRO A 381 3.70 9.01 29.92
CA PRO A 381 3.67 7.68 30.51
C PRO A 381 2.32 6.98 30.31
N GLU A 382 1.21 7.72 30.18
CA GLU A 382 -0.14 7.19 29.93
C GLU A 382 -0.30 6.46 28.59
N HIS A 383 0.65 6.63 27.67
CA HIS A 383 0.62 5.96 26.38
C HIS A 383 1.24 4.56 26.46
N ARG A 384 0.41 3.58 26.89
CA ARG A 384 0.76 2.16 27.07
C ARG A 384 1.55 1.57 25.89
N ALA A 385 1.20 1.90 24.64
CA ALA A 385 1.91 1.39 23.47
C ALA A 385 3.39 1.80 23.47
N SER A 386 3.74 3.05 23.80
CA SER A 386 5.15 3.46 23.89
C SER A 386 5.91 2.65 24.93
N LEU A 387 5.28 2.43 26.09
CA LEU A 387 5.86 1.67 27.19
C LEU A 387 6.10 0.21 26.80
N ASP A 388 5.10 -0.42 26.18
CA ASP A 388 5.19 -1.82 25.73
C ASP A 388 6.25 -1.97 24.64
N TYR A 389 6.29 -1.07 23.65
CA TYR A 389 7.33 -1.08 22.62
C TYR A 389 8.73 -0.93 23.21
N LEU A 390 8.93 0.00 24.15
CA LEU A 390 10.21 0.20 24.81
C LEU A 390 10.65 -1.04 25.60
N GLY A 391 9.70 -1.63 26.34
CA GLY A 391 9.91 -2.87 27.08
C GLY A 391 10.35 -4.00 26.16
N VAL A 392 9.61 -4.27 25.09
CA VAL A 392 9.96 -5.32 24.13
C VAL A 392 11.30 -5.05 23.44
N MET A 393 11.59 -3.81 23.06
CA MET A 393 12.87 -3.43 22.45
C MET A 393 14.05 -3.73 23.38
N TYR A 394 13.93 -3.48 24.70
CA TYR A 394 14.98 -3.86 25.64
C TYR A 394 15.15 -5.37 25.76
N VAL A 395 14.05 -6.13 25.75
CA VAL A 395 14.11 -7.60 25.78
C VAL A 395 14.85 -8.13 24.55
N LEU A 396 14.49 -7.66 23.36
CA LEU A 396 15.09 -8.11 22.09
C LEU A 396 16.56 -7.67 21.95
N ALA A 397 16.90 -6.49 22.47
CA ALA A 397 18.28 -6.01 22.50
C ALA A 397 19.12 -6.59 23.67
N ASN A 398 18.57 -7.50 24.47
CA ASN A 398 19.17 -8.08 25.67
C ASN A 398 19.66 -7.01 26.70
N GLN A 399 18.96 -5.87 26.78
CA GLN A 399 19.25 -4.78 27.71
C GLN A 399 18.55 -5.00 29.06
N ARG A 400 18.94 -6.08 29.75
CA ARG A 400 18.28 -6.58 30.97
C ARG A 400 18.11 -5.53 32.07
N GLY A 401 19.18 -4.79 32.36
CA GLY A 401 19.16 -3.75 33.41
C GLY A 401 18.15 -2.64 33.13
N LYS A 402 18.09 -2.17 31.88
CA LYS A 402 17.11 -1.14 31.47
C LYS A 402 15.69 -1.67 31.52
N PHE A 403 15.46 -2.92 31.12
CA PHE A 403 14.15 -3.56 31.21
C PHE A 403 13.65 -3.63 32.65
N ILE A 404 14.48 -4.14 33.58
CA ILE A 404 14.11 -4.25 35.01
C ILE A 404 13.83 -2.87 35.61
N GLN A 405 14.66 -1.87 35.30
CA GLN A 405 14.43 -0.49 35.75
C GLN A 405 13.11 0.08 35.22
N LEU A 406 12.79 -0.17 33.95
CA LEU A 406 11.53 0.28 33.34
C LEU A 406 10.31 -0.34 34.05
N ILE A 407 10.31 -1.65 34.25
CA ILE A 407 9.20 -2.35 34.90
C ILE A 407 9.06 -1.88 36.35
N ASN A 408 10.15 -1.80 37.12
CA ASN A 408 10.11 -1.33 38.51
C ASN A 408 9.61 0.12 38.64
N LYS A 409 9.90 0.97 37.66
CA LYS A 409 9.43 2.37 37.65
C LYS A 409 7.92 2.47 37.45
N TYR A 410 7.33 1.62 36.62
CA TYR A 410 5.92 1.74 36.23
C TYR A 410 4.98 0.72 36.89
N LYS A 411 5.51 -0.34 37.51
CA LYS A 411 4.73 -1.34 38.25
C LYS A 411 3.87 -0.67 39.33
N GLY A 412 2.57 -0.97 39.33
CA GLY A 412 1.62 -0.45 40.30
C GLY A 412 1.15 0.98 40.02
N THR A 413 1.60 1.60 38.92
CA THR A 413 1.04 2.87 38.45
C THR A 413 -0.28 2.64 37.71
N LYS A 414 -1.05 3.72 37.45
CA LYS A 414 -2.28 3.63 36.64
C LYS A 414 -2.05 3.06 35.24
N VAL A 415 -0.85 3.21 34.70
CA VAL A 415 -0.48 2.77 33.35
C VAL A 415 -0.15 1.29 33.30
N MET A 416 0.50 0.77 34.35
CA MET A 416 0.83 -0.64 34.50
C MET A 416 0.41 -1.12 35.90
N PRO A 417 -0.90 -1.32 36.15
CA PRO A 417 -1.37 -1.78 37.45
C PRO A 417 -0.84 -3.17 37.80
N GLN A 418 -0.78 -4.04 36.78
CA GLN A 418 -0.16 -5.36 36.84
C GLN A 418 0.90 -5.47 35.74
N ILE A 419 1.95 -6.24 36.00
CA ILE A 419 2.98 -6.51 35.00
C ILE A 419 2.37 -7.41 33.93
N PRO A 420 2.44 -7.05 32.64
CA PRO A 420 1.95 -7.87 31.56
C PRO A 420 2.58 -9.28 31.55
N ALA A 421 1.81 -10.30 31.18
CA ALA A 421 2.21 -11.71 31.32
C ALA A 421 3.52 -12.06 30.61
N SER A 422 3.74 -11.54 29.39
CA SER A 422 5.01 -11.77 28.69
C SER A 422 6.17 -11.05 29.39
N PHE A 423 5.96 -9.83 29.90
CA PHE A 423 6.99 -9.12 30.66
C PHE A 423 7.31 -9.78 32.00
N GLU A 424 6.32 -10.31 32.71
CA GLU A 424 6.53 -11.05 33.95
C GLU A 424 7.39 -12.30 33.70
N LYS A 425 7.11 -13.03 32.61
CA LYS A 425 7.90 -14.20 32.22
C LYS A 425 9.36 -13.82 31.93
N VAL A 426 9.59 -12.75 31.17
CA VAL A 426 10.95 -12.26 30.88
C VAL A 426 11.68 -11.84 32.16
N MET A 427 11.00 -11.09 33.03
CA MET A 427 11.56 -10.62 34.29
C MET A 427 12.06 -11.78 35.15
N LYS A 428 11.23 -12.82 35.32
CA LYS A 428 11.62 -14.06 36.03
C LYS A 428 12.83 -14.74 35.37
N THR A 429 12.88 -14.81 34.04
CA THR A 429 14.02 -15.40 33.33
C THR A 429 15.32 -14.60 33.55
N PHE A 430 15.26 -13.27 33.53
CA PHE A 430 16.43 -12.43 33.76
C PHE A 430 16.91 -12.46 35.22
N GLU A 431 16.00 -12.57 36.18
CA GLU A 431 16.32 -12.76 37.61
C GLU A 431 16.99 -14.12 37.86
N LEU A 432 16.49 -15.21 37.27
CA LEU A 432 17.12 -16.54 37.40
C LEU A 432 18.53 -16.59 36.81
N GLN A 433 18.77 -15.92 35.68
CA GLN A 433 20.09 -15.85 35.05
C GLN A 433 21.09 -14.95 35.79
N THR A 434 20.66 -14.15 36.76
CA THR A 434 21.58 -13.38 37.63
C THR A 434 21.96 -14.17 38.89
N THR A 435 21.20 -15.21 39.24
CA THR A 435 21.49 -16.11 40.37
C THR A 435 22.34 -17.33 40.03
N GLU A 436 22.49 -17.68 38.75
CA GLU A 436 23.47 -18.69 38.31
C GLU A 436 24.81 -18.00 37.99
N PRO A 437 25.85 -18.15 38.84
CA PRO A 437 27.19 -17.75 38.43
C PRO A 437 27.61 -18.66 37.27
N PHE A 438 28.12 -18.05 36.20
CA PHE A 438 28.74 -18.74 35.07
C PHE A 438 29.68 -19.84 35.60
N LEU A 439 29.31 -21.09 35.34
CA LEU A 439 30.17 -22.26 35.51
C LEU A 439 31.03 -22.47 34.25
#